data_AF-A0A674PI29-F1
#
_entry.id   AF-A0A674PI29-F1
#
_cell.length_a   1.000
_cell.length_b   1.000
_cell.length_c   1.000
_cell.angle_alpha   90.00
_cell.angle_beta   90.00
_cell.angle_gamma   90.00
#
_symmetry.space_group_name_H-M   'P 1'
#
loop_
_entity.id
_entity.type
_entity.pdbx_description
1 polymer ?
#
loop_
_entity_poly.entity_id
_entity_poly.type
_entity_poly.pdbx_seq_one_letter_code
_entity_poly.pdbx_strand_id
1 'polypeptide(L)'
;MKMVPSEEVAEHMDNSADLPTGSHQSRKWFSPQADVSLEQSEGSVLSEDALDTEDDALDTGDDLDVSVDELDTPDEADRHEESNLGAGAEPSGAENGDDRMWRSIAMGEQEHRIDMKSIEPYKRVISHGGFYAERNAIIVFSACFLPDSNCDNYSYVMENLFLYVINTLELMVAEDYMIVYLNGATPRRRLPGFSWMKKCYQMIDRRLKKNLKMFIIVHPSWFIRTLLGITRPFISTKFSSKIKYVNSLQELGRIIPMEYVNIPASIIRSALRAQSPC
;
A
#
# COMPACT_ATOMS: atom_id res chain seq x y z
N MET A 1 -61.67 5.10 33.01
CA MET A 1 -62.73 5.90 32.33
C MET A 1 -62.04 6.68 31.22
N LYS A 2 -62.32 6.41 29.93
CA LYS A 2 -63.38 7.07 29.10
C LYS A 2 -63.22 8.60 29.11
N MET A 3 -63.33 9.37 28.04
CA MET A 3 -63.37 9.27 26.57
C MET A 3 -63.35 10.75 26.09
N VAL A 4 -63.10 10.98 24.79
CA VAL A 4 -63.02 12.23 23.99
C VAL A 4 -64.23 13.21 24.19
N PRO A 5 -64.20 14.48 23.69
CA PRO A 5 -64.41 14.87 22.25
C PRO A 5 -63.54 16.08 21.81
N SER A 6 -63.54 16.69 20.61
CA SER A 6 -63.80 16.45 19.16
C SER A 6 -63.66 17.84 18.46
N GLU A 7 -63.71 17.86 17.11
CA GLU A 7 -63.81 19.01 16.14
C GLU A 7 -62.45 19.55 15.62
N GLU A 8 -61.96 19.29 14.40
CA GLU A 8 -62.50 19.39 13.01
C GLU A 8 -62.78 20.83 12.53
N VAL A 9 -62.01 21.35 11.55
CA VAL A 9 -62.51 22.09 10.37
C VAL A 9 -61.48 21.97 9.21
N ALA A 10 -62.01 21.66 8.02
CA ALA A 10 -61.38 21.61 6.69
C ALA A 10 -61.00 23.02 6.15
N GLU A 11 -60.30 23.24 5.03
CA GLU A 11 -60.79 23.05 3.66
C GLU A 11 -59.66 23.10 2.60
N HIS A 12 -59.93 22.37 1.52
CA HIS A 12 -59.35 22.35 0.18
C HIS A 12 -59.57 23.66 -0.59
N MET A 13 -58.72 23.96 -1.59
CA MET A 13 -59.20 24.11 -2.99
C MET A 13 -58.06 24.21 -4.03
N ASP A 14 -58.35 23.55 -5.15
CA ASP A 14 -57.58 23.36 -6.38
C ASP A 14 -57.39 24.63 -7.23
N ASN A 15 -56.42 24.63 -8.18
CA ASN A 15 -56.78 24.66 -9.60
C ASN A 15 -55.62 24.46 -10.60
N SER A 16 -56.02 23.88 -11.73
CA SER A 16 -55.28 23.37 -12.88
C SER A 16 -54.79 24.40 -13.91
N ALA A 17 -53.77 23.95 -14.67
CA ALA A 17 -53.53 24.07 -16.13
C ALA A 17 -53.46 25.45 -16.84
N ASP A 18 -52.35 25.73 -17.54
CA ASP A 18 -52.26 25.61 -19.03
C ASP A 18 -50.91 26.13 -19.61
N LEU A 19 -50.46 25.48 -20.70
CA LEU A 19 -49.44 25.90 -21.70
C LEU A 19 -50.05 26.97 -22.65
N PRO A 20 -49.34 27.71 -23.58
CA PRO A 20 -48.21 27.25 -24.41
C PRO A 20 -47.19 28.31 -24.97
N THR A 21 -46.30 27.83 -25.87
CA THR A 21 -45.58 28.47 -27.01
C THR A 21 -44.29 29.31 -26.88
N GLY A 22 -43.23 28.79 -27.54
CA GLY A 22 -42.16 29.51 -28.32
C GLY A 22 -40.99 30.13 -27.53
N SER A 23 -39.71 30.10 -27.92
CA SER A 23 -39.03 29.68 -29.14
C SER A 23 -37.48 29.69 -28.96
N HIS A 24 -36.75 28.90 -29.78
CA HIS A 24 -35.35 29.01 -30.22
C HIS A 24 -34.16 29.07 -29.22
N GLN A 25 -33.35 28.00 -29.19
CA GLN A 25 -32.06 27.92 -29.92
C GLN A 25 -31.43 26.52 -29.84
N SER A 26 -31.29 25.89 -31.01
CA SER A 26 -30.61 24.62 -31.24
C SER A 26 -29.16 24.88 -31.66
N ARG A 27 -28.18 24.28 -30.99
CA ARG A 27 -26.84 24.04 -31.56
C ARG A 27 -26.64 22.53 -31.76
N LYS A 28 -26.99 22.09 -32.97
CA LYS A 28 -26.56 20.81 -33.56
C LYS A 28 -25.07 20.93 -33.92
N TRP A 29 -24.27 19.94 -33.53
CA TRP A 29 -22.99 19.65 -34.17
C TRP A 29 -23.19 18.46 -35.10
N PHE A 30 -22.98 18.68 -36.39
CA PHE A 30 -23.06 17.67 -37.44
C PHE A 30 -21.68 17.01 -37.63
N SER A 31 -21.66 15.67 -37.66
CA SER A 31 -20.55 14.88 -38.19
C SER A 31 -20.68 14.79 -39.72
N PRO A 32 -19.60 14.96 -40.50
CA PRO A 32 -19.63 14.65 -41.93
C PRO A 32 -19.65 13.14 -42.18
N GLN A 33 -20.66 12.68 -42.92
CA GLN A 33 -20.61 11.44 -43.69
C GLN A 33 -20.19 11.77 -45.13
N ALA A 34 -19.25 11.01 -45.67
CA ALA A 34 -19.05 10.89 -47.11
C ALA A 34 -18.87 9.39 -47.42
N ASP A 35 -19.78 8.89 -48.25
CA ASP A 35 -19.82 7.56 -48.83
C ASP A 35 -19.37 7.64 -50.31
N VAL A 36 -19.07 6.47 -50.88
CA VAL A 36 -18.87 6.07 -52.29
C VAL A 36 -17.48 6.39 -52.89
N SER A 37 -16.75 5.49 -53.58
CA SER A 37 -17.12 4.30 -54.37
C SER A 37 -15.97 3.27 -54.44
N LEU A 38 -16.34 2.00 -54.66
CA LEU A 38 -15.48 0.88 -55.06
C LEU A 38 -15.10 0.98 -56.55
N GLU A 39 -13.82 0.83 -56.88
CA GLU A 39 -13.36 0.25 -58.15
C GLU A 39 -12.20 -0.73 -57.92
N GLN A 40 -12.30 -1.87 -58.59
CA GLN A 40 -11.34 -2.96 -58.62
C GLN A 40 -10.11 -2.58 -59.44
N SER A 41 -8.92 -2.98 -58.98
CA SER A 41 -7.76 -3.16 -59.87
C SER A 41 -6.94 -4.33 -59.36
N GLU A 42 -6.76 -5.29 -60.26
CA GLU A 42 -6.01 -6.52 -60.09
C GLU A 42 -4.50 -6.27 -60.06
N GLY A 43 -3.77 -7.20 -59.43
CA GLY A 43 -2.42 -7.56 -59.86
C GLY A 43 -1.33 -7.44 -58.81
N SER A 44 -0.62 -8.56 -58.63
CA SER A 44 0.85 -8.63 -58.66
C SER A 44 1.55 -9.15 -57.39
N VAL A 45 1.71 -10.48 -57.37
CA VAL A 45 2.93 -11.28 -57.14
C VAL A 45 3.85 -11.05 -55.93
N LEU A 46 4.05 -12.16 -55.20
CA LEU A 46 5.27 -12.66 -54.52
C LEU A 46 5.72 -11.84 -53.28
N SER A 47 6.05 -12.44 -52.13
CA SER A 47 6.99 -13.56 -51.97
C SER A 47 6.73 -14.39 -50.72
N GLU A 48 7.16 -15.63 -50.84
CA GLU A 48 7.46 -16.61 -49.81
C GLU A 48 8.65 -16.13 -48.96
N ASP A 49 8.66 -16.42 -47.65
CA ASP A 49 9.75 -17.17 -47.02
C ASP A 49 9.49 -17.42 -45.54
N ALA A 50 9.60 -18.70 -45.19
CA ALA A 50 9.62 -19.24 -43.84
C ALA A 50 10.87 -18.77 -43.07
N LEU A 51 10.79 -18.70 -41.75
CA LEU A 51 11.82 -19.26 -40.85
C LEU A 51 11.24 -19.38 -39.43
N ASP A 52 11.14 -20.63 -38.98
CA ASP A 52 11.15 -21.02 -37.58
C ASP A 52 12.46 -20.57 -36.93
N THR A 53 12.41 -19.99 -35.73
CA THR A 53 13.33 -20.36 -34.66
C THR A 53 12.70 -20.07 -33.31
N GLU A 54 12.38 -21.15 -32.61
CA GLU A 54 12.17 -21.20 -31.18
C GLU A 54 13.50 -20.80 -30.50
N ASP A 55 13.51 -19.76 -29.67
CA ASP A 55 14.64 -19.46 -28.78
C ASP A 55 14.11 -19.30 -27.36
N ASP A 56 13.84 -20.46 -26.75
CA ASP A 56 13.91 -20.67 -25.32
C ASP A 56 15.40 -20.79 -24.94
N ALA A 57 15.91 -19.82 -24.17
CA ALA A 57 16.90 -19.97 -23.09
C ALA A 57 17.90 -18.80 -23.04
N LEU A 58 17.57 -17.78 -22.24
CA LEU A 58 18.59 -17.03 -21.50
C LEU A 58 18.14 -16.89 -20.04
N ASP A 59 18.30 -17.99 -19.32
CA ASP A 59 18.48 -18.03 -17.87
C ASP A 59 19.96 -17.77 -17.58
N THR A 60 20.36 -16.52 -17.34
CA THR A 60 21.47 -16.17 -16.43
C THR A 60 21.49 -14.67 -16.14
N GLY A 61 21.57 -14.29 -14.85
CA GLY A 61 22.02 -12.95 -14.43
C GLY A 61 21.09 -12.18 -13.50
N ASP A 62 20.64 -12.81 -12.40
CA ASP A 62 20.47 -12.08 -11.13
C ASP A 62 21.90 -11.75 -10.62
N ASP A 63 22.05 -10.72 -9.78
CA ASP A 63 23.27 -10.24 -9.10
C ASP A 63 23.91 -8.97 -9.69
N LEU A 64 23.22 -7.83 -9.53
CA LEU A 64 23.89 -6.53 -9.40
C LEU A 64 23.80 -6.09 -7.94
N ASP A 65 24.72 -6.62 -7.13
CA ASP A 65 25.02 -6.12 -5.80
C ASP A 65 25.98 -4.94 -5.96
N VAL A 66 25.43 -3.72 -5.98
CA VAL A 66 26.24 -2.51 -6.09
C VAL A 66 26.67 -2.11 -4.68
N SER A 67 27.74 -2.74 -4.19
CA SER A 67 28.46 -2.28 -3.00
C SER A 67 29.16 -0.95 -3.34
N VAL A 68 28.51 0.15 -2.97
CA VAL A 68 29.13 1.48 -2.93
C VAL A 68 29.72 1.69 -1.54
N ASP A 69 30.91 1.14 -1.32
CA ASP A 69 31.82 1.58 -0.26
C ASP A 69 33.24 1.17 -0.65
N GLU A 70 33.94 2.05 -1.37
CA GLU A 70 35.40 2.15 -1.28
C GLU A 70 35.88 3.46 -1.92
N LEU A 71 35.97 4.51 -1.10
CA LEU A 71 36.97 5.56 -1.33
C LEU A 71 37.34 6.17 0.01
N ASP A 72 38.22 5.49 0.75
CA ASP A 72 39.03 6.18 1.74
C ASP A 72 40.50 5.76 1.60
N THR A 73 41.34 6.78 1.63
CA THR A 73 42.74 6.77 1.22
C THR A 73 43.59 6.37 2.43
N PRO A 74 44.69 5.60 2.31
CA PRO A 74 45.45 5.18 3.47
C PRO A 74 46.33 6.33 3.97
N ASP A 75 46.33 6.55 5.28
CA ASP A 75 47.44 7.21 5.96
C ASP A 75 47.89 6.32 7.12
N GLU A 76 49.13 5.84 6.99
CA GLU A 76 49.87 5.00 7.93
C GLU A 76 50.61 5.91 8.91
N ALA A 77 50.43 5.70 10.22
CA ALA A 77 51.50 5.82 11.22
C ALA A 77 51.02 5.46 12.63
N ASP A 78 51.17 4.18 12.97
CA ASP A 78 52.02 3.73 14.09
C ASP A 78 51.86 4.37 15.48
N ARG A 79 51.27 3.62 16.43
CA ARG A 79 51.99 3.13 17.62
C ARG A 79 51.14 2.21 18.50
N HIS A 80 51.66 0.99 18.68
CA HIS A 80 51.26 -0.01 19.66
C HIS A 80 51.53 0.46 21.10
N GLU A 81 50.66 0.09 22.05
CA GLU A 81 51.08 -0.59 23.29
C GLU A 81 49.95 -1.51 23.80
N GLU A 82 50.33 -2.76 24.06
CA GLU A 82 49.51 -3.83 24.63
C GLU A 82 49.29 -3.61 26.13
N SER A 83 48.08 -3.86 26.61
CA SER A 83 47.90 -4.45 27.94
C SER A 83 46.68 -5.37 27.94
N ASN A 84 46.98 -6.66 27.95
CA ASN A 84 46.06 -7.76 28.17
C ASN A 84 45.85 -7.90 29.68
N LEU A 85 44.60 -7.99 30.15
CA LEU A 85 44.18 -8.68 31.39
C LEU A 85 42.64 -8.67 31.47
N GLY A 86 42.05 -9.86 31.45
CA GLY A 86 40.62 -10.07 31.27
C GLY A 86 39.75 -9.85 32.50
N ALA A 87 38.44 -9.84 32.25
CA ALA A 87 37.40 -10.39 33.09
C ALA A 87 36.10 -10.35 32.28
N GLY A 88 35.41 -11.49 32.19
CA GLY A 88 34.04 -11.52 31.70
C GLY A 88 33.18 -10.58 32.55
N ALA A 89 32.65 -9.56 31.90
CA ALA A 89 31.63 -8.70 32.45
C ALA A 89 30.42 -8.79 31.51
N GLU A 90 29.53 -9.72 31.81
CA GLU A 90 28.11 -9.54 31.51
C GLU A 90 27.74 -8.12 31.98
N PRO A 91 27.19 -7.24 31.13
CA PRO A 91 26.65 -5.98 31.62
C PRO A 91 25.37 -6.31 32.38
N SER A 92 25.55 -6.54 33.68
CA SER A 92 24.56 -6.48 34.73
C SER A 92 23.66 -5.26 34.51
N GLY A 93 22.35 -5.50 34.54
CA GLY A 93 21.30 -4.52 34.36
C GLY A 93 21.58 -3.20 35.07
N ALA A 94 21.88 -2.18 34.27
CA ALA A 94 21.75 -0.81 34.72
C ALA A 94 20.27 -0.44 34.62
N GLU A 95 19.59 -0.57 35.76
CA GLU A 95 18.27 0.01 36.03
C GLU A 95 18.40 1.53 36.03
N ASN A 96 18.55 2.12 34.86
CA ASN A 96 18.50 3.56 34.67
C ASN A 96 17.06 3.92 34.31
N GLY A 97 16.48 4.91 34.98
CA GLY A 97 15.06 5.32 34.90
C GLY A 97 14.60 5.77 33.53
N ASP A 98 14.51 4.84 32.59
CA ASP A 98 13.95 5.01 31.27
C ASP A 98 12.75 4.07 31.20
N ASP A 99 11.55 4.63 31.34
CA ASP A 99 10.27 3.95 31.12
C ASP A 99 10.14 3.32 29.69
N ARG A 100 11.21 3.31 28.89
CA ARG A 100 11.26 2.75 27.55
C ARG A 100 11.25 1.23 27.62
N MET A 101 10.12 0.67 27.21
CA MET A 101 9.92 -0.76 27.07
C MET A 101 10.59 -1.24 25.79
N TRP A 102 11.90 -1.46 25.83
CA TRP A 102 12.64 -1.99 24.69
C TRP A 102 12.29 -3.47 24.44
N ARG A 103 12.09 -3.84 23.17
CA ARG A 103 12.02 -5.22 22.70
C ARG A 103 13.14 -5.47 21.71
N SER A 104 14.05 -6.38 22.02
CA SER A 104 15.05 -6.87 21.06
C SER A 104 14.40 -7.80 20.06
N ILE A 105 14.81 -7.68 18.79
CA ILE A 105 14.35 -8.48 17.68
C ILE A 105 15.55 -8.84 16.79
N ALA A 106 15.59 -10.08 16.32
CA ALA A 106 16.61 -10.51 15.36
C ALA A 106 16.05 -10.33 13.95
N MET A 107 16.71 -9.50 13.14
CA MET A 107 16.41 -9.33 11.71
C MET A 107 17.61 -9.83 10.92
N GLY A 108 17.57 -11.07 10.44
CA GLY A 108 18.74 -11.72 9.87
C GLY A 108 19.84 -11.93 10.91
N GLU A 109 21.04 -11.41 10.64
CA GLU A 109 22.21 -11.49 11.54
C GLU A 109 22.34 -10.29 12.50
N GLN A 110 21.50 -9.27 12.35
CA GLN A 110 21.56 -8.05 13.16
C GLN A 110 20.45 -7.99 14.20
N GLU A 111 20.83 -7.72 15.46
CA GLU A 111 19.88 -7.39 16.51
C GLU A 111 19.43 -5.93 16.41
N HIS A 112 18.12 -5.73 16.32
CA HIS A 112 17.49 -4.42 16.40
C HIS A 112 16.71 -4.31 17.71
N ARG A 113 16.55 -3.09 18.21
CA ARG A 113 15.75 -2.80 19.41
C ARG A 113 14.61 -1.86 19.06
N ILE A 114 13.40 -2.25 19.46
CA ILE A 114 12.18 -1.45 19.27
C ILE A 114 11.77 -0.86 20.61
N ASP A 115 11.59 0.46 20.68
CA ASP A 115 10.91 1.10 21.82
C ASP A 115 9.40 0.89 21.69
N MET A 116 8.88 -0.12 22.41
CA MET A 116 7.48 -0.51 22.37
C MET A 116 6.54 0.52 22.98
N LYS A 117 7.05 1.44 23.82
CA LYS A 117 6.27 2.52 24.43
C LYS A 117 5.98 3.60 23.38
N SER A 118 6.99 3.99 22.60
CA SER A 118 6.85 5.03 21.56
C SER A 118 5.82 4.68 20.47
N ILE A 119 5.66 3.40 20.15
CA ILE A 119 4.78 2.92 19.08
C ILE A 119 3.41 2.42 19.55
N GLU A 120 3.18 2.35 20.87
CA GLU A 120 1.98 1.75 21.47
C GLU A 120 0.66 2.29 20.88
N PRO A 121 0.49 3.61 20.64
CA PRO A 121 -0.72 4.15 20.02
C PRO A 121 -0.96 3.69 18.56
N TYR A 122 0.10 3.23 17.88
CA TYR A 122 0.11 2.97 16.43
C TYR A 122 0.15 1.49 16.07
N LYS A 123 0.23 0.58 17.05
CA LYS A 123 0.32 -0.88 16.82
C LYS A 123 -0.82 -1.45 15.96
N ARG A 124 -1.99 -0.79 15.96
CA ARG A 124 -3.14 -1.14 15.11
C ARG A 124 -2.92 -0.91 13.61
N VAL A 125 -1.80 -0.32 13.21
CA VAL A 125 -1.44 -0.15 11.79
C VAL A 125 -1.34 -1.49 11.08
N ILE A 126 -1.04 -2.59 11.78
CA ILE A 126 -0.96 -3.94 11.23
C ILE A 126 -1.92 -4.87 11.98
N SER A 127 -2.58 -5.77 11.25
CA SER A 127 -3.46 -6.80 11.82
C SER A 127 -3.52 -8.03 10.92
N HIS A 128 -3.92 -9.17 11.50
CA HIS A 128 -4.16 -10.41 10.77
C HIS A 128 -5.60 -10.44 10.25
N GLY A 129 -5.76 -10.63 8.94
CA GLY A 129 -7.04 -10.62 8.22
C GLY A 129 -7.61 -12.01 7.92
N GLY A 130 -7.08 -13.07 8.55
CA GLY A 130 -7.46 -14.45 8.28
C GLY A 130 -6.57 -15.10 7.23
N PHE A 131 -7.05 -16.19 6.64
CA PHE A 131 -6.32 -16.97 5.65
C PHE A 131 -7.07 -16.99 4.31
N TYR A 132 -6.33 -16.91 3.20
CA TYR A 132 -6.81 -17.13 1.85
C TYR A 132 -6.44 -18.53 1.38
N ALA A 133 -7.43 -19.26 0.84
CA ALA A 133 -7.29 -20.64 0.39
C ALA A 133 -6.63 -21.57 1.44
N GLU A 134 -6.97 -21.35 2.72
CA GLU A 134 -6.51 -22.11 3.90
C GLU A 134 -4.99 -22.16 4.15
N ARG A 135 -4.18 -21.45 3.34
CA ARG A 135 -2.71 -21.50 3.45
C ARG A 135 -2.04 -20.13 3.49
N ASN A 136 -2.61 -19.14 2.81
CA ASN A 136 -1.94 -17.84 2.68
C ASN A 136 -2.45 -16.87 3.74
N ALA A 137 -1.59 -16.42 4.65
CA ALA A 137 -1.97 -15.40 5.62
C ALA A 137 -2.34 -14.08 4.91
N ILE A 138 -3.43 -13.44 5.34
CA ILE A 138 -3.82 -12.10 4.90
C ILE A 138 -3.35 -11.13 5.97
N ILE A 139 -2.48 -10.20 5.60
CA ILE A 139 -1.96 -9.18 6.50
C ILE A 139 -2.53 -7.83 6.09
N VAL A 140 -3.20 -7.16 7.01
CA VAL A 140 -3.88 -5.90 6.74
C VAL A 140 -3.05 -4.75 7.32
N PHE A 141 -2.61 -3.86 6.45
CA PHE A 141 -1.94 -2.61 6.81
C PHE A 141 -2.92 -1.43 6.69
N SER A 142 -3.28 -0.84 7.82
CA SER A 142 -4.25 0.26 7.92
C SER A 142 -3.55 1.61 8.04
N ALA A 143 -3.35 2.30 6.92
CA ALA A 143 -2.58 3.55 6.87
C ALA A 143 -3.19 4.69 7.70
N CYS A 144 -4.50 4.64 8.00
CA CYS A 144 -5.16 5.63 8.84
C CYS A 144 -4.66 5.63 10.30
N PHE A 145 -3.97 4.59 10.73
CA PHE A 145 -3.34 4.50 12.05
C PHE A 145 -1.86 4.88 12.05
N LEU A 146 -1.30 5.32 10.93
CA LEU A 146 0.06 5.85 10.90
C LEU A 146 0.18 7.14 11.73
N PRO A 147 1.35 7.39 12.35
CA PRO A 147 1.68 8.65 13.01
C PRO A 147 1.45 9.84 12.10
N ASP A 148 1.00 10.94 12.68
CA ASP A 148 0.89 12.23 11.99
C ASP A 148 2.27 12.89 11.94
N SER A 149 2.67 13.49 10.81
CA SER A 149 3.98 14.15 10.70
C SER A 149 4.22 15.25 11.72
N ASN A 150 3.16 15.74 12.36
CA ASN A 150 3.21 16.76 13.39
C ASN A 150 3.47 16.20 14.79
N CYS A 151 3.61 14.88 14.96
CA CYS A 151 3.94 14.31 16.26
C CYS A 151 5.42 14.53 16.61
N ASP A 152 5.70 14.64 17.90
CA ASP A 152 7.06 14.73 18.40
C ASP A 152 7.87 13.50 17.97
N ASN A 153 9.13 13.72 17.59
CA ASN A 153 10.05 12.68 17.16
C ASN A 153 9.48 11.76 16.06
N TYR A 154 8.72 12.30 15.11
CA TYR A 154 8.07 11.53 14.02
C TYR A 154 8.98 10.50 13.36
N SER A 155 10.21 10.87 12.99
CA SER A 155 11.16 9.94 12.36
C SER A 155 11.47 8.74 13.25
N TYR A 156 11.75 8.98 14.53
CA TYR A 156 12.03 7.94 15.52
C TYR A 156 10.82 7.01 15.71
N VAL A 157 9.62 7.57 15.83
CA VAL A 157 8.38 6.78 15.96
C VAL A 157 8.15 5.93 14.72
N MET A 158 8.33 6.51 13.53
CA MET A 158 8.17 5.80 12.26
C MET A 158 9.20 4.68 12.06
N GLU A 159 10.45 4.89 12.47
CA GLU A 159 11.51 3.87 12.42
C GLU A 159 11.20 2.70 13.36
N ASN A 160 10.82 2.97 14.61
CA ASN A 160 10.41 1.91 15.55
C ASN A 160 9.14 1.20 15.07
N LEU A 161 8.17 1.94 14.51
CA LEU A 161 6.94 1.35 14.00
C LEU A 161 7.22 0.46 12.79
N PHE A 162 8.16 0.84 11.95
CA PHE A 162 8.58 0.05 10.81
C PHE A 162 9.25 -1.25 11.22
N LEU A 163 10.18 -1.20 12.17
CA LEU A 163 10.82 -2.38 12.74
C LEU A 163 9.77 -3.31 13.35
N TYR A 164 8.79 -2.75 14.08
CA TYR A 164 7.66 -3.51 14.61
C TYR A 164 6.84 -4.18 13.50
N VAL A 165 6.54 -3.47 12.41
CA VAL A 165 5.80 -4.02 11.27
C VAL A 165 6.57 -5.16 10.63
N ILE A 166 7.84 -4.99 10.27
CA ILE A 166 8.66 -6.06 9.69
C ILE A 166 8.73 -7.25 10.63
N ASN A 167 9.06 -7.06 11.91
CA ASN A 167 9.15 -8.16 12.86
C ASN A 167 7.81 -8.89 12.99
N THR A 168 6.69 -8.17 12.95
CA THR A 168 5.36 -8.81 12.95
C THR A 168 5.15 -9.61 11.66
N LEU A 169 5.57 -9.10 10.49
CA LEU A 169 5.54 -9.88 9.24
C LEU A 169 6.40 -11.15 9.35
N GLU A 170 7.61 -11.06 9.89
CA GLU A 170 8.50 -12.23 10.08
C GLU A 170 7.88 -13.31 10.94
N LEU A 171 7.17 -12.92 12.00
CA LEU A 171 6.48 -13.85 12.90
C LEU A 171 5.19 -14.43 12.31
N MET A 172 4.49 -13.67 11.45
CA MET A 172 3.23 -14.10 10.85
C MET A 172 3.43 -14.91 9.56
N VAL A 173 4.58 -14.77 8.90
CA VAL A 173 4.85 -15.34 7.59
C VAL A 173 5.80 -16.52 7.71
N ALA A 174 5.23 -17.71 7.84
CA ALA A 174 5.96 -18.97 7.67
C ALA A 174 6.06 -19.38 6.18
N GLU A 175 5.04 -19.06 5.39
CA GLU A 175 4.92 -19.42 3.97
C GLU A 175 4.45 -18.22 3.12
N ASP A 176 3.69 -18.48 2.06
CA ASP A 176 3.15 -17.48 1.15
C ASP A 176 2.04 -16.63 1.82
N TYR A 177 1.98 -15.34 1.49
CA TYR A 177 1.04 -14.41 2.14
C TYR A 177 0.60 -13.27 1.22
N MET A 178 -0.45 -12.56 1.62
CA MET A 178 -0.98 -11.39 0.91
C MET A 178 -0.99 -10.18 1.84
N ILE A 179 -0.65 -9.00 1.32
CA ILE A 179 -0.80 -7.73 2.03
C ILE A 179 -2.00 -6.97 1.46
N VAL A 180 -2.87 -6.50 2.34
CA VAL A 180 -3.94 -5.55 2.03
C VAL A 180 -3.58 -4.21 2.67
N TYR A 181 -3.20 -3.24 1.85
CA TYR A 181 -2.94 -1.87 2.28
C TYR A 181 -4.20 -1.02 2.12
N LEU A 182 -4.81 -0.68 3.25
CA LEU A 182 -5.98 0.18 3.32
C LEU A 182 -5.55 1.65 3.43
N ASN A 183 -5.68 2.38 2.32
CA ASN A 183 -5.32 3.79 2.26
C ASN A 183 -6.49 4.74 2.60
N GLY A 184 -7.72 4.25 2.59
CA GLY A 184 -8.92 5.08 2.73
C GLY A 184 -8.88 6.00 3.95
N ALA A 185 -9.41 7.21 3.80
CA ALA A 185 -9.43 8.24 4.86
C ALA A 185 -8.06 8.60 5.49
N THR A 186 -6.94 8.31 4.81
CA THR A 186 -5.60 8.64 5.32
C THR A 186 -5.11 9.98 4.77
N PRO A 187 -4.90 11.02 5.61
CA PRO A 187 -4.36 12.28 5.16
C PRO A 187 -2.87 12.14 4.77
N ARG A 188 -2.43 12.92 3.77
CA ARG A 188 -1.07 12.88 3.23
C ARG A 188 0.03 13.03 4.29
N ARG A 189 -0.21 13.82 5.33
CA ARG A 189 0.74 14.07 6.43
C ARG A 189 1.09 12.82 7.26
N ARG A 190 0.33 11.74 7.12
CA ARG A 190 0.63 10.44 7.77
C ARG A 190 1.45 9.49 6.90
N LEU A 191 1.62 9.82 5.63
CA LEU A 191 2.25 8.93 4.67
C LEU A 191 3.75 9.22 4.58
N PRO A 192 4.60 8.18 4.66
CA PRO A 192 6.04 8.36 4.49
C PRO A 192 6.39 8.87 3.08
N GLY A 193 7.53 9.56 2.99
CA GLY A 193 8.07 10.05 1.73
C GLY A 193 8.83 8.99 0.93
N PHE A 194 9.36 9.41 -0.22
CA PHE A 194 10.15 8.57 -1.14
C PHE A 194 11.36 7.91 -0.47
N SER A 195 12.22 8.69 0.20
CA SER A 195 13.44 8.17 0.81
C SER A 195 13.15 7.10 1.85
N TRP A 196 12.09 7.28 2.63
CA TRP A 196 11.64 6.29 3.61
C TRP A 196 11.09 5.04 2.93
N MET A 197 10.29 5.18 1.86
CA MET A 197 9.75 4.04 1.11
C MET A 197 10.88 3.18 0.49
N LYS A 198 11.91 3.84 -0.05
CA LYS A 198 13.11 3.16 -0.57
C LYS A 198 13.83 2.38 0.53
N LYS A 199 14.14 3.04 1.66
CA LYS A 199 14.78 2.40 2.82
C LYS A 199 13.94 1.23 3.35
N CYS A 200 12.62 1.42 3.45
CA CYS A 200 11.67 0.40 3.85
C CYS A 200 11.77 -0.84 2.96
N TYR A 201 11.71 -0.68 1.64
CA TYR A 201 11.88 -1.81 0.73
C TYR A 201 13.25 -2.48 0.88
N GLN A 202 14.33 -1.73 1.10
CA GLN A 202 15.67 -2.30 1.27
C GLN A 202 15.79 -3.15 2.55
N MET A 203 15.22 -2.68 3.66
CA MET A 203 15.27 -3.37 4.97
C MET A 203 14.40 -4.63 5.07
N ILE A 204 13.39 -4.79 4.21
CA ILE A 204 12.57 -6.00 4.23
C ILE A 204 13.42 -7.18 3.75
N ASP A 205 13.43 -8.27 4.52
CA ASP A 205 14.17 -9.48 4.19
C ASP A 205 13.77 -10.08 2.82
N ARG A 206 14.73 -10.70 2.12
CA ARG A 206 14.52 -11.32 0.81
C ARG A 206 13.42 -12.38 0.84
N ARG A 207 13.30 -13.13 1.93
CA ARG A 207 12.27 -14.16 2.15
C ARG A 207 10.87 -13.55 2.13
N LEU A 208 10.66 -12.49 2.90
CA LEU A 208 9.37 -11.78 2.94
C LEU A 208 8.96 -11.27 1.56
N LYS A 209 9.90 -10.65 0.82
CA LYS A 209 9.67 -10.19 -0.56
C LYS A 209 9.27 -11.34 -1.49
N LYS A 210 9.91 -12.51 -1.35
CA LYS A 210 9.64 -13.70 -2.18
C LYS A 210 8.28 -14.30 -1.88
N ASN A 211 7.96 -14.50 -0.60
CA ASN A 211 6.72 -15.14 -0.15
C ASN A 211 5.46 -14.28 -0.31
N LEU A 212 5.61 -12.97 -0.50
CA LEU A 212 4.47 -12.12 -0.84
C LEU A 212 3.86 -12.57 -2.18
N LYS A 213 2.58 -12.94 -2.22
CA LYS A 213 1.86 -13.27 -3.45
C LYS A 213 1.25 -12.05 -4.10
N MET A 214 0.61 -11.21 -3.29
CA MET A 214 -0.11 -10.04 -3.76
C MET A 214 -0.02 -8.91 -2.74
N PHE A 215 0.22 -7.70 -3.24
CA PHE A 215 0.13 -6.46 -2.49
C PHE A 215 -1.07 -5.68 -3.03
N ILE A 216 -2.21 -5.77 -2.35
CA ILE A 216 -3.45 -5.10 -2.74
C ILE A 216 -3.51 -3.72 -2.07
N ILE A 217 -3.55 -2.66 -2.87
CA ILE A 217 -3.69 -1.28 -2.40
C ILE A 217 -5.12 -0.83 -2.64
N VAL A 218 -5.84 -0.61 -1.54
CA VAL A 218 -7.27 -0.27 -1.54
C VAL A 218 -7.44 1.23 -1.37
N HIS A 219 -8.24 1.84 -2.24
CA HIS A 219 -8.43 3.29 -2.35
C HIS A 219 -7.09 4.06 -2.53
N PRO A 220 -6.27 3.69 -3.53
CA PRO A 220 -5.00 4.38 -3.78
C PRO A 220 -5.22 5.87 -4.02
N SER A 221 -4.50 6.71 -3.26
CA SER A 221 -4.45 8.15 -3.53
C SER A 221 -3.54 8.43 -4.74
N TRP A 222 -3.69 9.62 -5.34
CA TRP A 222 -2.76 10.09 -6.37
C TRP A 222 -1.31 10.08 -5.86
N PHE A 223 -1.10 10.51 -4.62
CA PHE A 223 0.22 10.49 -4.00
C PHE A 223 0.83 9.08 -3.93
N ILE A 224 0.08 8.06 -3.50
CA ILE A 224 0.60 6.68 -3.42
C ILE A 224 0.96 6.15 -4.81
N ARG A 225 0.12 6.44 -5.82
CA ARG A 225 0.39 6.05 -7.21
C ARG A 225 1.70 6.68 -7.71
N THR A 226 1.87 7.98 -7.50
CA THR A 226 3.10 8.70 -7.88
C THR A 226 4.32 8.19 -7.12
N LEU A 227 4.19 8.01 -5.80
CA LEU A 227 5.25 7.49 -4.94
C LEU A 227 5.74 6.12 -5.45
N LEU A 228 4.81 5.19 -5.69
CA LEU A 228 5.14 3.85 -6.19
C LEU A 228 5.72 3.87 -7.60
N GLY A 229 5.23 4.77 -8.46
CA GLY A 229 5.80 5.01 -9.79
C GLY A 229 7.26 5.46 -9.74
N ILE A 230 7.58 6.41 -8.85
CA ILE A 230 8.95 6.93 -8.68
C ILE A 230 9.85 5.90 -7.99
N THR A 231 9.34 5.07 -7.07
CA THR A 231 10.13 3.99 -6.43
C THR A 231 10.33 2.78 -7.33
N ARG A 232 9.59 2.64 -8.44
CA ARG A 232 9.64 1.48 -9.32
C ARG A 232 11.05 1.09 -9.80
N PRO A 233 11.97 2.02 -10.15
CA PRO A 233 13.34 1.65 -10.54
C PRO A 233 14.16 0.96 -9.44
N PHE A 234 13.77 1.13 -8.17
CA PHE A 234 14.47 0.58 -7.00
C PHE A 234 13.81 -0.69 -6.46
N ILE A 235 12.72 -1.13 -7.09
CA ILE A 235 11.94 -2.30 -6.69
C ILE A 235 12.02 -3.32 -7.82
N SER A 236 12.18 -4.60 -7.48
CA SER A 236 12.25 -5.64 -8.51
C SER A 236 11.00 -5.65 -9.39
N THR A 237 11.15 -5.99 -10.66
CA THR A 237 10.03 -6.16 -11.60
C THR A 237 9.05 -7.21 -11.07
N LYS A 238 9.58 -8.33 -10.55
CA LYS A 238 8.79 -9.40 -9.91
C LYS A 238 7.94 -8.88 -8.75
N PHE A 239 8.47 -8.01 -7.89
CA PHE A 239 7.70 -7.42 -6.79
C PHE A 239 6.67 -6.41 -7.31
N SER A 240 7.06 -5.56 -8.26
CA SER A 240 6.15 -4.59 -8.87
C SER A 240 4.91 -5.26 -9.49
N SER A 241 5.08 -6.43 -10.11
CA SER A 241 3.99 -7.23 -10.67
C SER A 241 3.02 -7.79 -9.63
N LYS A 242 3.39 -7.80 -8.34
CA LYS A 242 2.50 -8.22 -7.23
C LYS A 242 1.56 -7.10 -6.77
N ILE A 243 1.81 -5.86 -7.17
CA ILE A 243 1.03 -4.69 -6.73
C ILE A 243 -0.27 -4.61 -7.54
N LYS A 244 -1.40 -4.69 -6.83
CA LYS A 244 -2.75 -4.57 -7.41
C LYS A 244 -3.49 -3.39 -6.80
N TYR A 245 -3.99 -2.49 -7.63
CA TYR A 245 -4.81 -1.37 -7.18
C TYR A 245 -6.29 -1.75 -7.22
N VAL A 246 -7.00 -1.43 -6.13
CA VAL A 246 -8.42 -1.70 -5.95
C VAL A 246 -9.11 -0.42 -5.50
N ASN A 247 -10.19 -0.02 -6.16
CA ASN A 247 -10.83 1.28 -5.90
C ASN A 247 -12.00 1.21 -4.91
N SER A 248 -12.42 0.02 -4.49
CA SER A 248 -13.52 -0.18 -3.54
C SER A 248 -13.35 -1.42 -2.66
N LEU A 249 -13.99 -1.41 -1.48
CA LEU A 249 -14.07 -2.60 -0.62
C LEU A 249 -14.83 -3.76 -1.29
N GLN A 250 -15.77 -3.46 -2.19
CA GLN A 250 -16.49 -4.47 -2.96
C GLN A 250 -15.55 -5.23 -3.91
N GLU A 251 -14.68 -4.51 -4.60
CA GLU A 251 -13.67 -5.11 -5.48
C GLU A 251 -12.64 -5.92 -4.68
N LEU A 252 -12.26 -5.46 -3.48
CA LEU A 252 -11.42 -6.24 -2.56
C LEU A 252 -12.09 -7.57 -2.19
N GLY A 253 -13.39 -7.55 -1.87
CA GLY A 253 -14.15 -8.75 -1.50
C GLY A 253 -14.35 -9.75 -2.63
N ARG A 254 -14.02 -9.41 -3.87
CA ARG A 254 -13.93 -10.36 -4.99
C ARG A 254 -12.59 -11.08 -5.07
N ILE A 255 -11.59 -10.61 -4.33
CA ILE A 255 -10.21 -11.12 -4.37
C ILE A 255 -9.89 -11.94 -3.12
N ILE A 256 -10.37 -11.54 -1.95
CA ILE A 256 -10.12 -12.20 -0.67
C ILE A 256 -11.41 -12.36 0.16
N PRO A 257 -11.48 -13.36 1.05
CA PRO A 257 -12.56 -13.45 2.03
C PRO A 257 -12.49 -12.24 2.98
N MET A 258 -13.64 -11.62 3.23
CA MET A 258 -13.73 -10.39 4.02
C MET A 258 -14.11 -10.60 5.49
N GLU A 259 -14.46 -11.84 5.88
CA GLU A 259 -15.03 -12.18 7.20
C GLU A 259 -14.12 -11.78 8.38
N TYR A 260 -12.81 -11.93 8.22
CA TYR A 260 -11.82 -11.67 9.27
C TYR A 260 -10.97 -10.43 8.99
N VAL A 261 -11.26 -9.69 7.91
CA VAL A 261 -10.53 -8.48 7.54
C VAL A 261 -11.05 -7.32 8.38
N ASN A 262 -10.27 -6.89 9.38
CA ASN A 262 -10.62 -5.75 10.21
C ASN A 262 -10.46 -4.42 9.45
N ILE A 263 -11.56 -3.87 8.94
CA ILE A 263 -11.58 -2.57 8.26
C ILE A 263 -11.87 -1.46 9.26
N PRO A 264 -10.99 -0.46 9.40
CA PRO A 264 -11.23 0.70 10.27
C PRO A 264 -12.53 1.44 9.92
N ALA A 265 -13.30 1.84 10.94
CA ALA A 265 -14.56 2.56 10.76
C ALA A 265 -14.43 3.87 9.96
N SER A 266 -13.28 4.54 10.02
CA SER A 266 -12.98 5.72 9.20
C SER A 266 -13.03 5.41 7.70
N ILE A 267 -12.51 4.26 7.28
CA ILE A 267 -12.51 3.81 5.89
C ILE A 267 -13.92 3.43 5.45
N ILE A 268 -14.66 2.69 6.28
CA ILE A 268 -16.06 2.33 6.01
C ILE A 268 -16.90 3.60 5.80
N ARG A 269 -16.80 4.58 6.72
CA ARG A 269 -17.51 5.86 6.61
C ARG A 269 -17.13 6.63 5.34
N SER A 270 -15.84 6.65 4.98
CA SER A 270 -15.39 7.29 3.75
C SER A 270 -15.93 6.60 2.51
N ALA A 271 -15.99 5.27 2.50
CA ALA A 271 -16.53 4.50 1.39
C ALA A 271 -18.04 4.70 1.23
N LEU A 272 -18.80 4.82 2.32
CA LEU A 272 -20.24 5.11 2.28
C LEU A 272 -20.52 6.52 1.74
N ARG A 273 -19.74 7.52 2.16
CA ARG A 273 -19.85 8.89 1.65
C ARG A 273 -19.58 8.97 0.14
N ALA A 274 -18.60 8.23 -0.35
CA ALA A 274 -18.27 8.19 -1.77
C ALA A 274 -19.33 7.49 -2.65
N GLN A 275 -20.21 6.68 -2.05
CA GLN A 275 -21.28 5.95 -2.74
C GLN A 275 -22.65 6.65 -2.64
N SER A 276 -22.75 7.74 -1.85
CA SER A 276 -23.97 8.53 -1.77
C SER A 276 -24.05 9.45 -2.99
N PRO A 277 -25.05 9.34 -3.88
CA PRO A 277 -25.22 10.31 -4.95
C PRO A 277 -25.54 11.69 -4.37
N CYS A 278 -24.88 12.73 -4.90
CA CYS A 278 -25.25 14.13 -4.64
C CYS A 278 -26.68 14.41 -5.09
#